data_AF-A0A0G4NT54-F1
#
_entry.id   AF-A0A0G4NT54-F1
#
_cell.length_a   1.000
_cell.length_b   1.000
_cell.length_c   1.000
_cell.angle_alpha   90.00
_cell.angle_beta   90.00
_cell.angle_gamma   90.00
#
_symmetry.space_group_name_H-M   'P 1'
#
loop_
_entity.id
_entity.type
_entity.pdbx_description
1 polymer ?
#
loop_
_entity_poly.entity_id
_entity_poly.type
_entity_poly.pdbx_seq_one_letter_code
_entity_poly.pdbx_strand_id
1 'polypeptide(L)'
;MVKMEETEEIAVDPDFYSLEDCYDRDAQDLQSDTTSIASAIARGRLENGRRYQAIKEDDYWGPSDEQQFEAFEIGHMVFLVLDHDQPNPLFRAPIGNSPKNILDIGTGQGNWAIDVADRYPSATVRGVDIFPPPVTWMPPNCIFEVDDVLREWIWREPFDFIHMRLMYGAFPPEGWHQLYKQAYDALEPGGWIEQMELDVRLYSDDGSLKKEHTLYGWGDMFIRCSERAGRSLRTHETMRNAIKEAGFVDVHEEKYKIPLGPWARDNILKETGHLQHGHWNAALEGWAMWLLTHYGEPVPWTKDEVQVYLAKVRKELNNPQIHAYEPANRVWARKPTKEELRVKEANIKVETSP
;
A
#
# COMPACT_ATOMS: atom_id res chain seq x y z
N MET A 1 -42.07 -43.31 39.59
CA MET A 1 -41.80 -43.40 38.14
C MET A 1 -41.58 -41.99 37.64
N VAL A 2 -40.33 -41.53 37.63
CA VAL A 2 -39.92 -40.22 37.12
C VAL A 2 -38.88 -40.53 36.03
N LYS A 3 -39.17 -40.04 34.82
CA LYS A 3 -38.39 -40.27 33.60
C LYS A 3 -37.00 -39.65 33.74
N MET A 4 -35.98 -40.40 33.33
CA MET A 4 -34.67 -39.86 32.98
C MET A 4 -34.76 -39.25 31.58
N GLU A 5 -34.31 -38.01 31.41
CA GLU A 5 -34.13 -37.36 30.11
C GLU A 5 -32.80 -37.84 29.50
N GLU A 6 -32.87 -38.22 28.22
CA GLU A 6 -31.74 -38.58 27.37
C GLU A 6 -30.84 -37.36 27.17
N THR A 7 -29.55 -37.50 27.47
CA THR A 7 -28.52 -36.52 27.13
C THR A 7 -28.31 -36.51 25.63
N GLU A 8 -28.63 -35.39 24.97
CA GLU A 8 -28.27 -35.14 23.57
C GLU A 8 -26.75 -35.28 23.40
N GLU A 9 -26.31 -36.13 22.48
CA GLU A 9 -24.91 -36.20 22.06
C GLU A 9 -24.53 -34.87 21.41
N ILE A 10 -23.49 -34.24 21.95
CA ILE A 10 -22.91 -33.02 21.41
C ILE A 10 -22.08 -33.40 20.19
N ALA A 11 -22.50 -32.94 19.01
CA ALA A 11 -21.74 -33.15 17.78
C ALA A 11 -20.44 -32.34 17.81
N VAL A 12 -19.33 -32.99 17.47
CA VAL A 12 -18.02 -32.34 17.29
C VAL A 12 -18.07 -31.48 16.03
N ASP A 13 -17.57 -30.25 16.12
CA ASP A 13 -17.40 -29.36 14.98
C ASP A 13 -16.49 -30.04 13.93
N PRO A 14 -16.94 -30.28 12.69
CA PRO A 14 -16.13 -30.89 11.65
C PRO A 14 -14.86 -30.09 11.32
N ASP A 15 -14.82 -28.80 11.66
CA ASP A 15 -13.65 -27.94 11.45
C ASP A 15 -12.62 -28.04 12.59
N PHE A 16 -12.94 -28.73 13.69
CA PHE A 16 -12.01 -28.92 14.82
C PHE A 16 -10.69 -29.58 14.39
N TYR A 17 -10.75 -30.49 13.43
CA TYR A 17 -9.58 -31.21 12.91
C TYR A 17 -8.88 -30.50 11.75
N SER A 18 -9.45 -29.41 11.20
CA SER A 18 -8.79 -28.61 10.15
C SER A 18 -7.59 -27.80 10.68
N LEU A 19 -7.42 -27.77 12.01
CA LEU A 19 -6.36 -27.06 12.71
C LEU A 19 -5.07 -27.88 12.89
N GLU A 20 -5.05 -29.18 12.58
CA GLU A 20 -3.86 -30.02 12.78
C GLU A 20 -2.79 -29.87 11.67
N ASP A 21 -3.13 -29.27 10.51
CA ASP A 21 -2.17 -29.11 9.41
C ASP A 21 -1.30 -27.85 9.51
N CYS A 22 -1.43 -27.05 10.58
CA CYS A 22 -0.58 -25.90 10.83
C CYS A 22 -0.12 -25.82 12.29
N TYR A 23 1.09 -26.35 12.50
CA TYR A 23 2.00 -26.17 13.63
C TYR A 23 1.78 -27.07 14.87
N ASP A 24 2.84 -27.81 15.22
CA ASP A 24 3.15 -28.33 16.56
C ASP A 24 3.00 -27.21 17.60
N ARG A 25 1.79 -27.04 18.14
CA ARG A 25 1.54 -26.28 19.37
C ARG A 25 1.12 -27.25 20.45
N ASP A 26 1.91 -27.29 21.51
CA ASP A 26 1.66 -28.06 22.72
C ASP A 26 0.20 -27.95 23.17
N ALA A 27 -0.43 -29.10 23.41
CA ALA A 27 -1.84 -29.28 23.74
C ALA A 27 -2.26 -28.75 25.14
N GLN A 28 -1.67 -27.64 25.61
CA GLN A 28 -1.98 -27.01 26.90
C GLN A 28 -2.59 -25.61 26.80
N ASP A 29 -2.68 -25.02 25.59
CA ASP A 29 -3.30 -23.69 25.39
C ASP A 29 -4.81 -23.73 25.06
N LEU A 30 -5.47 -24.88 25.23
CA LEU A 30 -6.90 -25.08 24.93
C LEU A 30 -7.88 -24.46 25.97
N GLN A 31 -7.50 -23.37 26.63
CA GLN A 31 -8.37 -22.63 27.55
C GLN A 31 -8.25 -21.12 27.41
N SER A 32 -8.42 -20.61 26.19
CA SER A 32 -8.70 -19.19 25.99
C SER A 32 -9.98 -18.98 25.19
N ASP A 33 -11.11 -18.93 25.90
CA ASP A 33 -12.40 -18.38 25.42
C ASP A 33 -12.34 -16.85 25.26
N THR A 34 -11.19 -16.32 24.84
CA THR A 34 -11.00 -14.90 24.52
C THR A 34 -10.41 -14.83 23.12
N THR A 35 -11.25 -14.96 22.09
CA THR A 35 -10.80 -14.61 20.74
C THR A 35 -10.53 -13.10 20.73
N SER A 36 -9.25 -12.72 20.86
CA SER A 36 -8.85 -11.32 20.92
C SER A 36 -9.28 -10.58 19.64
N ILE A 37 -9.56 -9.28 19.73
CA ILE A 37 -9.86 -8.42 18.57
C ILE A 37 -8.76 -8.56 17.50
N ALA A 38 -7.50 -8.71 17.93
CA ALA A 38 -6.37 -9.00 17.04
C ALA A 38 -6.54 -10.31 16.25
N SER A 39 -7.05 -11.38 16.87
CA SER A 39 -7.37 -12.64 16.20
C SER A 39 -8.55 -12.50 15.22
N ALA A 40 -9.56 -11.68 15.53
CA ALA A 40 -10.65 -11.41 14.60
C ALA A 40 -10.20 -10.57 13.39
N ILE A 41 -9.35 -9.56 13.60
CA ILE A 41 -8.75 -8.74 12.53
C ILE A 41 -7.85 -9.62 11.65
N ALA A 42 -6.99 -10.45 12.25
CA ALA A 42 -6.08 -11.33 11.53
C ALA A 42 -6.80 -12.43 10.72
N ARG A 43 -7.96 -12.92 11.17
CA ARG A 43 -8.74 -13.92 10.43
C ARG A 43 -9.27 -13.39 9.10
N GLY A 44 -9.62 -12.10 9.02
CA GLY A 44 -10.08 -11.46 7.78
C GLY A 44 -11.41 -12.01 7.23
N ARG A 45 -11.86 -11.44 6.12
CA ARG A 45 -12.96 -11.91 5.26
C ARG A 45 -12.37 -12.78 4.15
N LEU A 46 -12.84 -14.02 3.99
CA LEU A 46 -12.50 -14.85 2.83
C LEU A 46 -13.53 -14.63 1.72
N GLU A 47 -13.06 -14.27 0.53
CA GLU A 47 -13.92 -14.06 -0.63
C GLU A 47 -13.19 -14.42 -1.92
N ASN A 48 -13.82 -15.18 -2.79
CA ASN A 48 -13.26 -15.63 -4.08
C ASN A 48 -11.89 -16.34 -3.98
N GLY A 49 -11.52 -16.84 -2.80
CA GLY A 49 -10.24 -17.49 -2.54
C GLY A 49 -9.12 -16.54 -2.06
N ARG A 50 -9.44 -15.27 -1.79
CA ARG A 50 -8.53 -14.27 -1.23
C ARG A 50 -8.97 -13.87 0.17
N ARG A 51 -8.04 -13.41 0.99
CA ARG A 51 -8.33 -12.86 2.33
C ARG A 51 -8.30 -11.34 2.29
N TYR A 52 -9.31 -10.70 2.83
CA TYR A 52 -9.43 -9.24 2.99
C TYR A 52 -9.57 -8.89 4.48
N GLN A 53 -9.42 -7.62 4.84
CA GLN A 53 -9.51 -7.20 6.24
C GLN A 53 -10.96 -7.34 6.75
N ALA A 54 -11.14 -7.66 8.03
CA ALA A 54 -12.45 -7.92 8.62
C ALA A 54 -13.19 -6.65 9.12
N ILE A 55 -12.53 -5.47 9.08
CA ILE A 55 -13.08 -4.25 9.67
C ILE A 55 -14.17 -3.69 8.76
N LYS A 56 -15.38 -3.70 9.30
CA LYS A 56 -16.67 -3.63 8.61
C LYS A 56 -17.07 -2.25 8.08
N GLU A 57 -16.28 -1.21 8.35
CA GLU A 57 -16.71 0.17 8.13
C GLU A 57 -16.20 0.79 6.84
N ASP A 58 -15.18 0.20 6.20
CA ASP A 58 -14.70 0.64 4.88
C ASP A 58 -13.92 -0.47 4.18
N ASP A 59 -14.55 -1.17 3.23
CA ASP A 59 -13.92 -2.28 2.49
C ASP A 59 -12.73 -1.77 1.68
N TYR A 60 -11.51 -1.96 2.20
CA TYR A 60 -10.28 -1.82 1.45
C TYR A 60 -10.22 -2.92 0.37
N TRP A 61 -9.80 -2.52 -0.82
CA TRP A 61 -9.93 -3.34 -2.03
C TRP A 61 -8.80 -4.36 -2.19
N GLY A 62 -7.65 -4.14 -1.54
CA GLY A 62 -6.49 -5.00 -1.63
C GLY A 62 -6.53 -6.17 -0.62
N PRO A 63 -6.18 -7.39 -1.03
CA PRO A 63 -6.13 -8.53 -0.11
C PRO A 63 -4.98 -8.43 0.90
N SER A 64 -5.15 -9.10 2.04
CA SER A 64 -4.14 -9.33 3.08
C SER A 64 -3.95 -10.84 3.28
N ASP A 65 -3.39 -11.50 2.28
CA ASP A 65 -2.99 -12.91 2.30
C ASP A 65 -1.53 -13.07 1.86
N GLU A 66 -0.97 -14.26 2.08
CA GLU A 66 0.43 -14.60 1.82
C GLU A 66 0.87 -14.21 0.40
N GLN A 67 0.05 -14.54 -0.61
CA GLN A 67 0.36 -14.20 -1.99
C GLN A 67 0.46 -12.68 -2.23
N GLN A 68 -0.38 -11.86 -1.57
CA GLN A 68 -0.27 -10.41 -1.69
C GLN A 68 0.95 -9.85 -0.94
N PHE A 69 1.32 -10.45 0.19
CA PHE A 69 2.54 -10.06 0.90
C PHE A 69 3.80 -10.40 0.10
N GLU A 70 3.87 -11.57 -0.55
CA GLU A 70 4.94 -11.90 -1.51
C GLU A 70 5.03 -10.85 -2.63
N ALA A 71 3.90 -10.42 -3.17
CA ALA A 71 3.87 -9.36 -4.17
C ALA A 71 4.43 -8.03 -3.64
N PHE A 72 4.11 -7.65 -2.39
CA PHE A 72 4.65 -6.44 -1.76
C PHE A 72 6.17 -6.52 -1.55
N GLU A 73 6.69 -7.70 -1.23
CA GLU A 73 8.14 -7.94 -1.13
C GLU A 73 8.84 -7.69 -2.47
N ILE A 74 8.32 -8.27 -3.55
CA ILE A 74 8.88 -8.06 -4.90
C ILE A 74 8.75 -6.59 -5.30
N GLY A 75 7.61 -5.95 -5.03
CA GLY A 75 7.40 -4.53 -5.27
C GLY A 75 8.41 -3.65 -4.53
N HIS A 76 8.74 -3.97 -3.28
CA HIS A 76 9.78 -3.26 -2.53
C HIS A 76 11.15 -3.39 -3.20
N MET A 77 11.53 -4.59 -3.67
CA MET A 77 12.77 -4.82 -4.43
C MET A 77 12.83 -4.05 -5.75
N VAL A 78 11.70 -3.92 -6.47
CA VAL A 78 11.63 -3.13 -7.71
C VAL A 78 12.11 -1.70 -7.47
N PHE A 79 11.62 -1.04 -6.41
CA PHE A 79 12.03 0.33 -6.09
C PHE A 79 13.48 0.43 -5.61
N LEU A 80 13.97 -0.54 -4.82
CA LEU A 80 15.36 -0.56 -4.39
C LEU A 80 16.34 -0.66 -5.58
N VAL A 81 16.04 -1.52 -6.56
CA VAL A 81 16.88 -1.69 -7.75
C VAL A 81 16.77 -0.48 -8.67
N LEU A 82 15.55 0.06 -8.84
CA LEU A 82 15.32 1.28 -9.62
C LEU A 82 16.17 2.45 -9.09
N ASP A 83 16.30 2.56 -7.76
CA ASP A 83 17.00 3.65 -7.08
C ASP A 83 18.41 3.28 -6.58
N HIS A 84 18.99 2.19 -7.07
CA HIS A 84 20.25 1.64 -6.53
C HIS A 84 21.45 2.61 -6.60
N ASP A 85 21.45 3.54 -7.56
CA ASP A 85 22.55 4.50 -7.79
C ASP A 85 22.40 5.78 -6.95
N GLN A 86 21.33 5.86 -6.17
CA GLN A 86 21.01 7.02 -5.36
C GLN A 86 21.73 6.92 -4.02
N PRO A 87 22.11 8.06 -3.42
CA PRO A 87 22.69 8.05 -2.06
C PRO A 87 21.80 7.34 -1.03
N ASN A 88 20.48 7.37 -1.27
CA ASN A 88 19.48 6.66 -0.51
C ASN A 88 18.47 5.99 -1.47
N PRO A 89 18.44 4.65 -1.56
CA PRO A 89 17.50 3.93 -2.42
C PRO A 89 16.07 3.80 -1.84
N LEU A 90 15.83 4.25 -0.61
CA LEU A 90 14.53 4.13 0.06
C LEU A 90 13.66 5.38 -0.14
N PHE A 91 14.28 6.56 -0.22
CA PHE A 91 13.60 7.85 -0.36
C PHE A 91 14.53 8.96 -0.89
N ARG A 92 13.97 10.11 -1.29
CA ARG A 92 14.68 11.29 -1.82
C ARG A 92 14.69 12.50 -0.90
N ALA A 93 13.74 12.60 0.02
CA ALA A 93 13.63 13.69 0.97
C ALA A 93 14.94 13.87 1.76
N PRO A 94 15.50 15.10 1.83
CA PRO A 94 16.75 15.36 2.53
C PRO A 94 16.52 15.49 4.06
N ILE A 95 16.27 14.36 4.72
CA ILE A 95 15.96 14.30 6.17
C ILE A 95 17.19 14.35 7.08
N GLY A 96 18.39 14.50 6.50
CA GLY A 96 19.66 14.51 7.21
C GLY A 96 20.10 13.12 7.71
N ASN A 97 21.07 13.12 8.62
CA ASN A 97 21.73 11.89 9.13
C ASN A 97 21.23 11.45 10.51
N SER A 98 20.36 12.24 11.15
CA SER A 98 19.89 11.98 12.51
C SER A 98 18.42 12.36 12.71
N PRO A 99 17.50 11.85 11.87
CA PRO A 99 16.07 11.94 12.17
C PRO A 99 15.78 11.22 13.51
N LYS A 100 14.76 11.67 14.21
CA LYS A 100 14.32 11.13 15.50
C LYS A 100 13.06 10.31 15.36
N ASN A 101 12.08 10.78 14.60
CA ASN A 101 10.79 10.14 14.42
C ASN A 101 10.44 10.05 12.93
N ILE A 102 10.21 8.83 12.45
CA ILE A 102 9.81 8.55 11.07
C ILE A 102 8.50 7.77 11.09
N LEU A 103 7.58 8.11 10.19
CA LEU A 103 6.31 7.42 9.99
C LEU A 103 6.22 6.85 8.59
N ASP A 104 5.84 5.58 8.47
CA ASP A 104 5.50 4.88 7.23
C ASP A 104 4.02 4.53 7.25
N ILE A 105 3.25 5.18 6.37
CA ILE A 105 1.79 5.05 6.31
C ILE A 105 1.42 4.03 5.23
N GLY A 106 0.62 3.03 5.61
CA GLY A 106 0.31 1.89 4.75
C GLY A 106 1.51 0.98 4.62
N THR A 107 2.11 0.61 5.76
CA THR A 107 3.39 -0.10 5.78
C THR A 107 3.30 -1.51 5.15
N GLY A 108 2.10 -2.09 5.05
CA GLY A 108 1.85 -3.39 4.44
C GLY A 108 2.65 -4.50 5.13
N GLN A 109 3.61 -5.09 4.43
CA GLN A 109 4.51 -6.10 5.00
C GLN A 109 5.55 -5.50 5.97
N GLY A 110 5.80 -4.19 5.95
CA GLY A 110 6.75 -3.54 6.87
C GLY A 110 8.18 -3.43 6.36
N ASN A 111 8.51 -3.97 5.17
CA ASN A 111 9.88 -4.01 4.64
C ASN A 111 10.54 -2.62 4.57
N TRP A 112 9.79 -1.60 4.12
CA TRP A 112 10.35 -0.24 4.04
C TRP A 112 10.66 0.32 5.42
N ALA A 113 9.76 0.15 6.39
CA ALA A 113 9.98 0.61 7.77
C ALA A 113 11.18 -0.08 8.42
N ILE A 114 11.34 -1.39 8.19
CA ILE A 114 12.49 -2.18 8.68
C ILE A 114 13.80 -1.66 8.09
N ASP A 115 13.87 -1.50 6.76
CA ASP A 115 15.08 -1.02 6.08
C ASP A 115 15.48 0.40 6.52
N VAL A 116 14.50 1.26 6.76
CA VAL A 116 14.75 2.61 7.29
C VAL A 116 15.20 2.56 8.75
N ALA A 117 14.62 1.69 9.57
CA ALA A 117 15.03 1.50 10.96
C ALA A 117 16.47 1.00 11.08
N ASP A 118 16.88 0.07 10.21
CA ASP A 118 18.26 -0.41 10.12
C ASP A 118 19.22 0.69 9.65
N ARG A 119 18.81 1.54 8.71
CA ARG A 119 19.62 2.68 8.24
C ARG A 119 19.79 3.77 9.30
N TYR A 120 18.77 4.00 10.14
CA TYR A 120 18.75 5.05 11.16
C TYR A 120 18.52 4.46 12.56
N PRO A 121 19.53 3.80 13.15
CA PRO A 121 19.37 3.10 14.43
C PRO A 121 19.06 4.03 15.62
N SER A 122 19.25 5.34 15.47
CA SER A 122 18.89 6.36 16.47
C SER A 122 17.45 6.90 16.32
N ALA A 123 16.79 6.63 15.19
CA ALA A 123 15.43 7.09 14.92
C ALA A 123 14.43 6.04 15.40
N THR A 124 13.28 6.46 15.89
CA THR A 124 12.10 5.58 16.04
C THR A 124 11.33 5.60 14.73
N VAL A 125 11.17 4.44 14.11
CA VAL A 125 10.41 4.25 12.86
C VAL A 125 9.10 3.57 13.19
N ARG A 126 7.98 4.21 12.84
CA ARG A 126 6.63 3.66 13.03
C ARG A 126 6.06 3.26 11.69
N GLY A 127 5.70 2.00 11.52
CA GLY A 127 4.89 1.53 10.40
C GLY A 127 3.43 1.39 10.84
N VAL A 128 2.51 2.03 10.12
CA VAL A 128 1.08 1.99 10.44
C VAL A 128 0.33 1.37 9.28
N ASP A 129 -0.54 0.42 9.57
CA ASP A 129 -1.44 -0.20 8.59
C ASP A 129 -2.74 -0.63 9.26
N ILE A 130 -3.81 -0.80 8.48
CA ILE A 130 -5.09 -1.33 8.96
C ILE A 130 -5.03 -2.84 9.22
N PHE A 131 -3.99 -3.51 8.70
CA PHE A 131 -3.73 -4.93 8.91
C PHE A 131 -2.35 -5.14 9.56
N PRO A 132 -2.22 -6.03 10.56
CA PRO A 132 -0.92 -6.31 11.18
C PRO A 132 0.09 -6.89 10.17
N PRO A 133 1.29 -6.30 10.02
CA PRO A 133 2.32 -6.86 9.15
C PRO A 133 2.69 -8.30 9.58
N PRO A 134 2.84 -9.25 8.64
CA PRO A 134 3.14 -10.66 8.95
C PRO A 134 4.63 -10.90 9.26
N VAL A 135 5.28 -9.96 9.93
CA VAL A 135 6.72 -10.02 10.25
C VAL A 135 6.96 -10.74 11.57
N THR A 136 7.99 -11.58 11.61
CA THR A 136 8.40 -12.32 12.82
C THR A 136 9.55 -11.64 13.56
N TRP A 137 10.22 -10.70 12.90
CA TRP A 137 11.35 -9.97 13.45
C TRP A 137 11.36 -8.52 12.93
N MET A 138 11.79 -7.59 13.78
CA MET A 138 12.02 -6.19 13.41
C MET A 138 13.15 -5.59 14.26
N PRO A 139 13.84 -4.54 13.78
CA PRO A 139 14.81 -3.81 14.57
C PRO A 139 14.17 -3.21 15.85
N PRO A 140 14.91 -3.06 16.96
CA PRO A 140 14.35 -2.59 18.24
C PRO A 140 13.82 -1.15 18.19
N ASN A 141 14.17 -0.40 17.16
CA ASN A 141 13.72 0.97 16.90
C ASN A 141 12.60 1.04 15.84
N CYS A 142 12.11 -0.10 15.36
CA CYS A 142 10.95 -0.23 14.49
C CYS A 142 9.72 -0.65 15.30
N ILE A 143 8.59 0.04 15.11
CA ILE A 143 7.34 -0.21 15.83
C ILE A 143 6.23 -0.32 14.79
N PHE A 144 5.45 -1.41 14.85
CA PHE A 144 4.26 -1.56 14.02
C PHE A 144 2.98 -1.31 14.82
N GLU A 145 2.10 -0.48 14.28
CA GLU A 145 0.83 -0.09 14.88
C GLU A 145 -0.31 -0.44 13.92
N VAL A 146 -1.34 -1.11 14.43
CA VAL A 146 -2.55 -1.40 13.65
C VAL A 146 -3.57 -0.30 13.92
N ASP A 147 -3.71 0.63 12.98
CA ASP A 147 -4.62 1.76 13.11
C ASP A 147 -5.10 2.28 11.75
N ASP A 148 -6.24 2.97 11.77
CA ASP A 148 -6.75 3.70 10.62
C ASP A 148 -6.20 5.13 10.64
N VAL A 149 -5.33 5.44 9.69
CA VAL A 149 -4.69 6.76 9.58
C VAL A 149 -5.64 7.90 9.26
N LEU A 150 -6.90 7.65 8.89
CA LEU A 150 -7.95 8.68 8.78
C LEU A 150 -8.56 9.04 10.14
N ARG A 151 -8.22 8.36 11.22
CA ARG A 151 -8.59 8.76 12.58
C ARG A 151 -7.65 9.85 13.10
N GLU A 152 -8.04 10.46 14.21
CA GLU A 152 -7.22 11.47 14.88
C GLU A 152 -5.89 10.87 15.34
N TRP A 153 -4.78 11.49 14.94
CA TRP A 153 -3.44 11.04 15.30
C TRP A 153 -3.11 11.42 16.74
N ILE A 154 -2.85 10.43 17.59
CA ILE A 154 -2.60 10.62 19.04
C ILE A 154 -1.11 10.66 19.41
N TRP A 155 -0.20 10.63 18.43
CA TRP A 155 1.23 10.71 18.66
C TRP A 155 1.61 12.07 19.24
N ARG A 156 2.37 12.07 20.34
CA ARG A 156 2.77 13.28 21.05
C ARG A 156 3.99 13.96 20.44
N GLU A 157 4.92 13.14 19.96
CA GLU A 157 6.16 13.61 19.37
C GLU A 157 5.95 13.83 17.87
N PRO A 158 6.33 15.00 17.33
CA PRO A 158 6.22 15.26 15.91
C PRO A 158 7.24 14.44 15.11
N PHE A 159 6.93 14.25 13.83
CA PHE A 159 7.76 13.49 12.90
C PHE A 159 8.76 14.40 12.17
N ASP A 160 9.94 13.85 11.88
CA ASP A 160 10.90 14.47 10.96
C ASP A 160 10.59 14.10 9.51
N PHE A 161 10.02 12.91 9.31
CA PHE A 161 9.72 12.35 7.99
C PHE A 161 8.46 11.49 8.01
N ILE A 162 7.60 11.65 6.99
CA ILE A 162 6.43 10.81 6.74
C ILE A 162 6.53 10.26 5.32
N HIS A 163 6.45 8.94 5.18
CA HIS A 163 6.51 8.22 3.92
C HIS A 163 5.19 7.51 3.61
N MET A 164 4.83 7.46 2.33
CA MET A 164 3.72 6.68 1.77
C MET A 164 4.14 6.07 0.44
N ARG A 165 3.71 4.85 0.14
CA ARG A 165 4.01 4.24 -1.15
C ARG A 165 2.94 3.25 -1.59
N LEU A 166 2.51 3.35 -2.84
CA LEU A 166 1.47 2.52 -3.46
C LEU A 166 0.15 2.53 -2.69
N MET A 167 -0.27 3.72 -2.25
CA MET A 167 -1.50 3.90 -1.48
C MET A 167 -2.69 4.29 -2.36
N TYR A 168 -2.55 4.30 -3.69
CA TYR A 168 -3.67 4.53 -4.60
C TYR A 168 -4.89 3.63 -4.30
N GLY A 169 -6.09 4.21 -4.37
CA GLY A 169 -7.33 3.52 -4.01
C GLY A 169 -7.52 3.22 -2.51
N ALA A 170 -6.56 3.56 -1.63
CA ALA A 170 -6.72 3.34 -0.18
C ALA A 170 -7.79 4.23 0.45
N PHE A 171 -8.00 5.44 -0.09
CA PHE A 171 -8.92 6.42 0.48
C PHE A 171 -9.81 7.04 -0.61
N PRO A 172 -11.02 7.48 -0.23
CA PRO A 172 -11.78 8.40 -1.07
C PRO A 172 -11.08 9.77 -1.16
N PRO A 173 -11.47 10.65 -2.10
CA PRO A 173 -10.81 11.95 -2.31
C PRO A 173 -10.69 12.81 -1.04
N GLU A 174 -11.75 12.88 -0.22
CA GLU A 174 -11.76 13.60 1.05
C GLU A 174 -10.80 13.00 2.08
N GLY A 175 -10.63 11.68 2.08
CA GLY A 175 -9.68 10.98 2.94
C GLY A 175 -8.24 11.36 2.61
N TRP A 176 -7.90 11.50 1.33
CA TRP A 176 -6.59 12.02 0.92
C TRP A 176 -6.32 13.43 1.41
N HIS A 177 -7.28 14.34 1.28
CA HIS A 177 -7.14 15.70 1.79
C HIS A 177 -6.94 15.74 3.31
N GLN A 178 -7.69 14.93 4.04
CA GLN A 178 -7.52 14.77 5.49
C GLN A 178 -6.13 14.23 5.83
N LEU A 179 -5.68 13.18 5.14
CA LEU A 179 -4.39 12.54 5.38
C LEU A 179 -3.23 13.51 5.19
N TYR A 180 -3.19 14.24 4.07
CA TYR A 180 -2.11 15.22 3.83
C TYR A 180 -2.13 16.34 4.87
N LYS A 181 -3.32 16.75 5.34
CA LYS A 181 -3.43 17.73 6.42
C LYS A 181 -2.88 17.18 7.74
N GLN A 182 -3.25 15.96 8.13
CA GLN A 182 -2.73 15.33 9.35
C GLN A 182 -1.22 15.14 9.29
N ALA A 183 -0.70 14.71 8.13
CA ALA A 183 0.74 14.63 7.88
C ALA A 183 1.43 16.00 8.02
N TYR A 184 0.84 17.05 7.44
CA TYR A 184 1.36 18.42 7.60
C TYR A 184 1.38 18.84 9.07
N ASP A 185 0.30 18.61 9.81
CA ASP A 185 0.18 19.03 11.21
C ASP A 185 1.17 18.29 12.12
N ALA A 186 1.38 17.00 11.89
CA ALA A 186 2.24 16.13 12.69
C ALA A 186 3.75 16.23 12.40
N LEU A 187 4.15 16.84 11.29
CA LEU A 187 5.57 17.07 10.99
C LEU A 187 6.15 18.24 11.82
N GLU A 188 7.41 18.13 12.22
CA GLU A 188 8.20 19.28 12.69
C GLU A 188 8.29 20.33 11.57
N PRO A 189 8.30 21.64 11.88
CA PRO A 189 8.64 22.65 10.89
C PRO A 189 10.02 22.38 10.28
N GLY A 190 10.08 22.21 8.95
CA GLY A 190 11.28 21.75 8.23
C GLY A 190 11.34 20.24 7.97
N GLY A 191 10.43 19.44 8.55
CA GLY A 191 10.27 18.03 8.26
C GLY A 191 9.69 17.76 6.86
N TRP A 192 9.76 16.51 6.42
CA TRP A 192 9.46 16.14 5.03
C TRP A 192 8.32 15.14 4.92
N ILE A 193 7.56 15.26 3.83
CA ILE A 193 6.67 14.21 3.35
C ILE A 193 7.22 13.66 2.04
N GLU A 194 7.10 12.35 1.83
CA GLU A 194 7.38 11.72 0.54
C GLU A 194 6.33 10.68 0.19
N GLN A 195 5.90 10.69 -1.06
CA GLN A 195 4.93 9.74 -1.60
C GLN A 195 5.39 9.21 -2.96
N MET A 196 5.24 7.90 -3.16
CA MET A 196 5.52 7.22 -4.42
C MET A 196 4.29 6.45 -4.90
N GLU A 197 3.80 6.73 -6.11
CA GLU A 197 2.61 6.09 -6.69
C GLU A 197 2.86 5.63 -8.13
N LEU A 198 2.20 4.54 -8.51
CA LEU A 198 2.16 4.06 -9.91
C LEU A 198 0.95 4.65 -10.64
N ASP A 199 1.09 4.79 -11.96
CA ASP A 199 -0.06 4.86 -12.86
C ASP A 199 -0.49 3.43 -13.20
N VAL A 200 -1.73 3.06 -12.89
CA VAL A 200 -2.28 1.74 -13.23
C VAL A 200 -2.38 1.49 -14.74
N ARG A 201 -2.23 2.53 -15.57
CA ARG A 201 -2.17 2.40 -17.04
C ARG A 201 -0.77 2.07 -17.51
N LEU A 202 -0.72 1.24 -18.55
CA LEU A 202 0.52 0.83 -19.18
C LEU A 202 0.70 1.53 -20.52
N TYR A 203 1.96 1.80 -20.86
CA TYR A 203 2.34 2.52 -22.07
C TYR A 203 3.51 1.83 -22.76
N SER A 204 3.72 2.15 -24.03
CA SER A 204 4.92 1.75 -24.79
C SER A 204 5.36 2.91 -25.67
N ASP A 205 6.65 3.21 -25.71
CA ASP A 205 7.18 4.32 -26.52
C ASP A 205 7.29 3.97 -28.01
N ASP A 206 7.35 2.68 -28.36
CA ASP A 206 7.57 2.19 -29.72
C ASP A 206 6.29 1.66 -30.40
N GLY A 207 5.14 1.77 -29.73
CA GLY A 207 3.85 1.29 -30.23
C GLY A 207 3.68 -0.23 -30.20
N SER A 208 4.55 -0.94 -29.48
CA SER A 208 4.43 -2.39 -29.26
C SER A 208 3.20 -2.78 -28.44
N LEU A 209 2.74 -1.93 -27.51
CA LEU A 209 1.48 -2.10 -26.79
C LEU A 209 0.33 -1.47 -27.59
N LYS A 210 -0.44 -2.30 -28.29
CA LYS A 210 -1.51 -1.89 -29.19
C LYS A 210 -2.87 -1.91 -28.51
N LYS A 211 -3.84 -1.16 -29.06
CA LYS A 211 -5.20 -1.03 -28.52
C LYS A 211 -5.97 -2.35 -28.47
N GLU A 212 -5.59 -3.31 -29.30
CA GLU A 212 -6.21 -4.65 -29.35
C GLU A 212 -5.70 -5.57 -28.24
N HIS A 213 -4.59 -5.21 -27.58
CA HIS A 213 -4.06 -5.96 -26.45
C HIS A 213 -4.93 -5.76 -25.21
N THR A 214 -5.20 -6.85 -24.50
CA THR A 214 -5.90 -6.86 -23.21
C THR A 214 -5.16 -5.97 -22.20
N LEU A 215 -3.83 -6.03 -22.20
CA LEU A 215 -2.93 -5.27 -21.34
C LEU A 215 -3.02 -3.76 -21.57
N TYR A 216 -3.33 -3.32 -22.80
CA TYR A 216 -3.57 -1.91 -23.11
C TYR A 216 -4.81 -1.36 -22.38
N GLY A 217 -5.88 -2.15 -22.33
CA GLY A 217 -7.13 -1.78 -21.67
C GLY A 217 -7.15 -1.94 -20.15
N TRP A 218 -6.08 -2.48 -19.55
CA TRP A 218 -5.99 -2.79 -18.13
C TRP A 218 -6.30 -1.59 -17.25
N GLY A 219 -5.47 -0.54 -17.32
CA GLY A 219 -5.60 0.61 -16.43
C GLY A 219 -6.94 1.35 -16.59
N ASP A 220 -7.42 1.50 -17.82
CA ASP A 220 -8.69 2.17 -18.09
C ASP A 220 -9.89 1.42 -17.48
N MET A 221 -9.89 0.09 -17.54
CA MET A 221 -10.93 -0.73 -16.89
C MET A 221 -10.90 -0.53 -15.37
N PHE A 222 -9.70 -0.61 -14.77
CA PHE A 222 -9.52 -0.47 -13.33
C PHE A 222 -9.92 0.90 -12.82
N ILE A 223 -9.51 1.96 -13.50
CA ILE A 223 -9.93 3.33 -13.19
C ILE A 223 -11.46 3.44 -13.19
N ARG A 224 -12.15 2.93 -14.22
CA ARG A 224 -13.63 3.01 -14.25
C ARG A 224 -14.28 2.23 -13.11
N CYS A 225 -13.74 1.06 -12.76
CA CYS A 225 -14.23 0.28 -11.62
C CYS A 225 -13.98 1.01 -10.30
N SER A 226 -12.82 1.63 -10.13
CA SER A 226 -12.42 2.30 -8.90
C SER A 226 -13.21 3.60 -8.66
N GLU A 227 -13.56 4.33 -9.73
CA GLU A 227 -14.46 5.49 -9.65
C GLU A 227 -15.86 5.07 -9.18
N ARG A 228 -16.38 3.90 -9.64
CA ARG A 228 -17.64 3.35 -9.12
C ARG A 228 -17.53 2.91 -7.66
N ALA A 229 -16.36 2.43 -7.25
CA ALA A 229 -16.08 2.07 -5.87
C ALA A 229 -15.84 3.30 -4.95
N GLY A 230 -15.80 4.53 -5.49
CA GLY A 230 -15.51 5.74 -4.73
C GLY A 230 -14.04 5.85 -4.27
N ARG A 231 -13.14 5.06 -4.85
CA ARG A 231 -11.73 4.94 -4.46
C ARG A 231 -10.86 5.16 -5.69
N SER A 232 -10.39 6.38 -5.92
CA SER A 232 -9.67 6.69 -7.16
C SER A 232 -8.29 6.04 -7.20
N LEU A 233 -7.94 5.41 -8.32
CA LEU A 233 -6.59 4.88 -8.61
C LEU A 233 -5.68 5.93 -9.28
N ARG A 234 -6.08 7.20 -9.26
CA ARG A 234 -5.39 8.31 -9.94
C ARG A 234 -4.54 9.16 -9.00
N THR A 235 -4.16 8.63 -7.82
CA THR A 235 -3.34 9.36 -6.84
C THR A 235 -2.05 9.89 -7.45
N HIS A 236 -1.42 9.18 -8.39
CA HIS A 236 -0.23 9.65 -9.11
C HIS A 236 -0.47 10.97 -9.88
N GLU A 237 -1.70 11.26 -10.32
CA GLU A 237 -2.07 12.51 -11.02
C GLU A 237 -2.31 13.66 -10.04
N THR A 238 -2.75 13.38 -8.81
CA THR A 238 -3.28 14.37 -7.88
C THR A 238 -2.35 14.70 -6.72
N MET A 239 -1.52 13.75 -6.27
CA MET A 239 -0.74 13.87 -5.02
C MET A 239 0.11 15.13 -4.94
N ARG A 240 0.74 15.55 -6.06
CA ARG A 240 1.60 16.74 -6.08
C ARG A 240 0.84 18.01 -5.70
N ASN A 241 -0.35 18.18 -6.25
CA ASN A 241 -1.17 19.36 -5.99
C ASN A 241 -1.79 19.26 -4.60
N ALA A 242 -2.26 18.08 -4.18
CA ALA A 242 -2.84 17.87 -2.86
C ALA A 242 -1.82 18.13 -1.72
N ILE A 243 -0.56 17.68 -1.89
CA ILE A 243 0.55 18.00 -0.97
C ILE A 243 0.78 19.52 -0.92
N LYS A 244 0.78 20.20 -2.06
CA LYS A 244 0.94 21.66 -2.09
C LYS A 244 -0.23 22.38 -1.39
N GLU A 245 -1.46 21.95 -1.64
CA GLU A 245 -2.68 22.50 -1.05
C GLU A 245 -2.72 22.33 0.47
N ALA A 246 -2.17 21.23 1.00
CA ALA A 246 -2.02 21.01 2.44
C ALA A 246 -1.04 21.99 3.11
N GLY A 247 -0.25 22.74 2.33
CA GLY A 247 0.61 23.82 2.82
C GLY A 247 2.11 23.53 2.75
N PHE A 248 2.51 22.38 2.21
CA PHE A 248 3.91 22.05 1.99
C PHE A 248 4.57 22.98 0.95
N VAL A 249 5.88 23.21 1.13
CA VAL A 249 6.75 24.01 0.26
C VAL A 249 7.87 23.15 -0.31
N ASP A 250 8.67 23.71 -1.22
CA ASP A 250 9.77 22.99 -1.88
C ASP A 250 9.31 21.66 -2.51
N VAL A 251 8.21 21.72 -3.27
CA VAL A 251 7.59 20.51 -3.86
C VAL A 251 8.39 20.05 -5.06
N HIS A 252 9.02 18.89 -4.93
CA HIS A 252 9.73 18.18 -5.98
C HIS A 252 8.88 17.04 -6.55
N GLU A 253 9.07 16.74 -7.83
CA GLU A 253 8.43 15.60 -8.49
C GLU A 253 9.45 14.94 -9.42
N GLU A 254 9.59 13.63 -9.30
CA GLU A 254 10.41 12.79 -10.18
C GLU A 254 9.50 11.74 -10.83
N LYS A 255 9.67 11.54 -12.14
CA LYS A 255 8.85 10.60 -12.93
C LYS A 255 9.72 9.46 -13.43
N TYR A 256 9.18 8.26 -13.34
CA TYR A 256 9.84 7.02 -13.71
C TYR A 256 9.06 6.31 -14.82
N LYS A 257 9.78 5.52 -15.59
CA LYS A 257 9.22 4.49 -16.48
C LYS A 257 9.77 3.15 -16.02
N ILE A 258 8.94 2.35 -15.36
CA ILE A 258 9.34 1.04 -14.84
C ILE A 258 9.02 0.00 -15.92
N PRO A 259 10.02 -0.62 -16.56
CA PRO A 259 9.75 -1.59 -17.61
C PRO A 259 8.94 -2.77 -17.08
N LEU A 260 8.06 -3.29 -17.92
CA LEU A 260 7.31 -4.50 -17.63
C LEU A 260 7.93 -5.66 -18.41
N GLY A 261 8.97 -6.26 -17.82
CA GLY A 261 9.79 -7.31 -18.43
C GLY A 261 11.23 -6.86 -18.79
N PRO A 262 12.14 -7.81 -19.03
CA PRO A 262 13.58 -7.55 -19.20
C PRO A 262 13.95 -7.09 -20.63
N TRP A 263 13.16 -6.21 -21.24
CA TRP A 263 13.37 -5.74 -22.61
C TRP A 263 14.27 -4.50 -22.72
N ALA A 264 14.46 -3.77 -21.61
CA ALA A 264 15.28 -2.56 -21.60
C ALA A 264 16.75 -2.87 -21.94
N ARG A 265 17.39 -1.95 -22.67
CA ARG A 265 18.83 -2.06 -22.99
C ARG A 265 19.70 -1.73 -21.79
N ASP A 266 19.30 -0.72 -21.01
CA ASP A 266 19.97 -0.36 -19.76
C ASP A 266 19.90 -1.54 -18.78
N ASN A 267 21.02 -1.87 -18.15
CA ASN A 267 21.11 -3.07 -17.31
C ASN A 267 20.25 -2.94 -16.06
N ILE A 268 20.19 -1.76 -15.46
CA ILE A 268 19.42 -1.54 -14.23
C ILE A 268 17.93 -1.61 -14.56
N LEU A 269 17.48 -0.91 -15.59
CA LEU A 269 16.10 -0.98 -16.04
C LEU A 269 15.70 -2.39 -16.51
N LYS A 270 16.65 -3.19 -17.02
CA LYS A 270 16.40 -4.59 -17.36
C LYS A 270 16.17 -5.45 -16.11
N GLU A 271 17.00 -5.30 -15.09
CA GLU A 271 16.83 -6.01 -13.81
C GLU A 271 15.56 -5.55 -13.09
N THR A 272 15.31 -4.23 -13.03
CA THR A 272 14.05 -3.65 -12.54
C THR A 272 12.85 -4.25 -13.30
N GLY A 273 12.95 -4.36 -14.63
CA GLY A 273 11.88 -4.92 -15.45
C GLY A 273 11.66 -6.41 -15.23
N HIS A 274 12.70 -7.17 -14.93
CA HIS A 274 12.59 -8.57 -14.51
C HIS A 274 11.83 -8.70 -13.20
N LEU A 275 12.17 -7.89 -12.20
CA LEU A 275 11.47 -7.86 -10.91
C LEU A 275 10.02 -7.39 -11.06
N GLN A 276 9.77 -6.35 -11.87
CA GLN A 276 8.41 -5.82 -12.06
C GLN A 276 7.50 -6.83 -12.77
N HIS A 277 8.06 -7.64 -13.68
CA HIS A 277 7.34 -8.76 -14.29
C HIS A 277 6.95 -9.82 -13.24
N GLY A 278 7.86 -10.16 -12.32
CA GLY A 278 7.56 -11.02 -11.17
C GLY A 278 6.48 -10.44 -10.27
N HIS A 279 6.59 -9.15 -9.93
CA HIS A 279 5.62 -8.41 -9.12
C HIS A 279 4.22 -8.47 -9.74
N TRP A 280 4.08 -8.15 -11.03
CA TRP A 280 2.81 -8.26 -11.73
C TRP A 280 2.24 -9.69 -11.69
N ASN A 281 3.04 -10.72 -11.97
CA ASN A 281 2.53 -12.09 -11.95
C ASN A 281 2.00 -12.53 -10.58
N ALA A 282 2.65 -12.09 -9.49
CA ALA A 282 2.22 -12.36 -8.13
C ALA A 282 0.97 -11.57 -7.72
N ALA A 283 0.88 -10.29 -8.13
CA ALA A 283 -0.11 -9.34 -7.63
C ALA A 283 -1.41 -9.25 -8.46
N LEU A 284 -1.36 -9.61 -9.75
CA LEU A 284 -2.45 -9.42 -10.72
C LEU A 284 -3.82 -9.86 -10.22
N GLU A 285 -3.90 -11.03 -9.59
CA GLU A 285 -5.15 -11.56 -9.07
C GLU A 285 -5.67 -10.77 -7.86
N GLY A 286 -4.77 -10.39 -6.95
CA GLY A 286 -5.13 -9.60 -5.78
C GLY A 286 -5.66 -8.21 -6.16
N TRP A 287 -5.09 -7.58 -7.20
CA TRP A 287 -5.60 -6.31 -7.72
C TRP A 287 -6.97 -6.45 -8.38
N ALA A 288 -7.16 -7.52 -9.16
CA ALA A 288 -8.32 -7.66 -10.04
C ALA A 288 -9.56 -8.23 -9.34
N MET A 289 -9.38 -9.22 -8.45
CA MET A 289 -10.46 -10.09 -8.02
C MET A 289 -11.60 -9.31 -7.39
N TRP A 290 -11.34 -8.59 -6.29
CA TRP A 290 -12.39 -7.86 -5.60
C TRP A 290 -13.01 -6.77 -6.47
N LEU A 291 -12.16 -5.98 -7.15
CA LEU A 291 -12.63 -4.81 -7.89
C LEU A 291 -13.51 -5.19 -9.08
N LEU A 292 -13.15 -6.23 -9.83
CA LEU A 292 -13.92 -6.67 -10.99
C LEU A 292 -15.17 -7.49 -10.59
N THR A 293 -15.14 -8.26 -9.50
CA THR A 293 -16.32 -9.01 -9.05
C THR A 293 -17.39 -8.13 -8.39
N HIS A 294 -17.02 -6.94 -7.91
CA HIS A 294 -17.98 -5.99 -7.33
C HIS A 294 -18.36 -4.87 -8.29
N TYR A 295 -17.41 -4.38 -9.09
CA TYR A 295 -17.57 -3.17 -9.88
C TYR A 295 -17.21 -3.37 -11.36
N GLY A 296 -17.04 -4.60 -11.84
CA GLY A 296 -16.80 -4.90 -13.25
C GLY A 296 -17.86 -4.30 -14.19
N GLU A 297 -17.47 -4.13 -15.46
CA GLU A 297 -18.33 -3.57 -16.51
C GLU A 297 -18.53 -4.62 -17.62
N PRO A 298 -19.73 -4.73 -18.25
CA PRO A 298 -20.95 -3.93 -18.03
C PRO A 298 -21.75 -4.28 -16.77
N VAL A 299 -21.48 -5.44 -16.19
CA VAL A 299 -21.99 -5.89 -14.89
C VAL A 299 -20.82 -6.46 -14.10
N PRO A 300 -20.91 -6.56 -12.76
CA PRO A 300 -19.86 -7.18 -11.97
C PRO A 300 -19.56 -8.59 -12.48
N TRP A 301 -18.27 -8.92 -12.59
CA TRP A 301 -17.82 -10.17 -13.19
C TRP A 301 -17.94 -11.32 -12.21
N THR A 302 -18.10 -12.53 -12.74
CA THR A 302 -17.89 -13.75 -11.98
C THR A 302 -16.39 -13.98 -11.76
N LYS A 303 -16.05 -14.77 -10.72
CA LYS A 303 -14.66 -15.20 -10.47
C LYS A 303 -14.01 -15.83 -11.72
N ASP A 304 -14.76 -16.66 -12.46
CA ASP A 304 -14.25 -17.34 -13.65
C ASP A 304 -13.96 -16.36 -14.79
N GLU A 305 -14.80 -15.35 -14.99
CA GLU A 305 -14.54 -14.29 -15.97
C GLU A 305 -13.29 -13.49 -15.63
N VAL A 306 -13.07 -13.17 -14.36
CA VAL A 306 -11.82 -12.54 -13.89
C VAL A 306 -10.62 -13.45 -14.21
N GLN A 307 -10.69 -14.74 -13.90
CA GLN A 307 -9.58 -15.67 -14.18
C GLN A 307 -9.27 -15.79 -15.68
N VAL A 308 -10.29 -15.84 -16.53
CA VAL A 308 -10.13 -15.84 -18.00
C VAL A 308 -9.49 -14.54 -18.48
N TYR A 309 -9.87 -13.39 -17.92
CA TYR A 309 -9.25 -12.10 -18.23
C TYR A 309 -7.78 -12.07 -17.81
N LEU A 310 -7.47 -12.48 -16.58
CA LEU A 310 -6.09 -12.55 -16.06
C LEU A 310 -5.21 -13.50 -16.88
N ALA A 311 -5.75 -14.60 -17.40
CA ALA A 311 -5.01 -15.49 -18.30
C ALA A 311 -4.59 -14.79 -19.61
N LYS A 312 -5.45 -13.94 -20.17
CA LYS A 312 -5.12 -13.12 -21.36
C LYS A 312 -4.05 -12.08 -21.04
N VAL A 313 -4.19 -11.39 -19.90
CA VAL A 313 -3.22 -10.40 -19.42
C VAL A 313 -1.85 -11.06 -19.23
N ARG A 314 -1.78 -12.20 -18.53
CA ARG A 314 -0.52 -12.96 -18.33
C ARG A 314 0.10 -13.41 -19.66
N LYS A 315 -0.71 -13.81 -20.64
CA LYS A 315 -0.20 -14.18 -21.97
C LYS A 315 0.50 -13.00 -22.66
N GLU A 316 -0.07 -11.81 -22.58
CA GLU A 316 0.50 -10.60 -23.17
C GLU A 316 1.68 -10.06 -22.36
N LEU A 317 1.63 -10.13 -21.02
CA LEU A 317 2.72 -9.82 -20.12
C LEU A 317 3.99 -10.65 -20.41
N ASN A 318 3.80 -11.90 -20.84
CA ASN A 318 4.89 -12.81 -21.21
C ASN A 318 5.33 -12.69 -22.68
N ASN A 319 4.79 -11.75 -23.45
CA ASN A 319 5.17 -11.56 -24.84
C ASN A 319 6.41 -10.66 -24.96
N PRO A 320 7.58 -11.18 -25.41
CA PRO A 320 8.81 -10.39 -25.49
C PRO A 320 8.78 -9.32 -26.59
N GLN A 321 7.73 -9.28 -27.41
CA GLN A 321 7.53 -8.24 -28.42
C GLN A 321 6.72 -7.05 -27.90
N ILE A 322 6.25 -7.09 -26.65
CA ILE A 322 5.55 -5.99 -26.00
C ILE A 322 6.52 -5.31 -25.04
N HIS A 323 6.96 -4.10 -25.40
CA HIS A 323 7.88 -3.28 -24.61
C HIS A 323 7.08 -2.29 -23.76
N ALA A 324 6.17 -2.82 -22.95
CA ALA A 324 5.34 -2.02 -22.05
C ALA A 324 6.14 -1.56 -20.83
N TYR A 325 5.78 -0.41 -20.29
CA TYR A 325 6.25 0.11 -19.01
C TYR A 325 5.08 0.68 -18.21
N GLU A 326 5.27 0.73 -16.91
CA GLU A 326 4.38 1.35 -15.94
C GLU A 326 4.99 2.68 -15.48
N PRO A 327 4.32 3.82 -15.70
CA PRO A 327 4.77 5.09 -15.15
C PRO A 327 4.66 5.10 -13.62
N ALA A 328 5.57 5.82 -12.98
CA ALA A 328 5.49 6.09 -11.55
C ALA A 328 5.90 7.54 -11.28
N ASN A 329 5.36 8.13 -10.21
CA ASN A 329 5.75 9.46 -9.76
C ASN A 329 6.17 9.38 -8.28
N ARG A 330 7.29 10.02 -7.96
CA ARG A 330 7.73 10.30 -6.59
C ARG A 330 7.56 11.79 -6.33
N VAL A 331 6.89 12.16 -5.25
CA VAL A 331 6.76 13.55 -4.81
C VAL A 331 7.27 13.66 -3.39
N TRP A 332 8.16 14.62 -3.14
CA TRP A 332 8.56 14.98 -1.79
C TRP A 332 8.50 16.48 -1.60
N ALA A 333 8.14 16.89 -0.39
CA ALA A 333 7.96 18.29 -0.05
C ALA A 333 8.23 18.52 1.44
N ARG A 334 8.54 19.77 1.79
CA ARG A 334 8.93 20.15 3.14
C ARG A 334 7.83 20.95 3.81
N LYS A 335 7.58 20.72 5.09
CA LYS A 335 6.82 21.66 5.91
C LYS A 335 7.64 22.96 6.06
N PRO A 336 7.05 24.16 5.91
CA PRO A 336 7.78 25.40 6.14
C PRO A 336 8.49 25.41 7.50
N THR A 337 9.68 25.98 7.55
CA THR A 337 10.46 26.15 8.78
C THR A 337 9.74 27.08 9.75
N LYS A 338 10.15 27.07 11.02
CA LYS A 338 9.60 27.98 12.04
C LYS A 338 9.71 29.45 11.61
N GLU A 339 10.78 29.82 10.91
CA GLU A 339 10.97 31.20 10.44
C GLU A 339 10.05 31.55 9.27
N GLU A 340 9.92 30.66 8.28
CA GLU A 340 8.99 30.86 7.15
C GLU A 340 7.54 30.98 7.63
N LEU A 341 7.13 30.18 8.62
CA LEU A 341 5.79 30.27 9.24
C LEU A 341 5.58 31.61 9.94
N ARG A 342 6.56 32.09 10.72
CA ARG A 342 6.48 33.40 11.39
C ARG A 342 6.35 34.55 10.39
N VAL A 343 7.13 34.51 9.32
CA VAL A 343 7.06 35.52 8.24
C VAL A 343 5.68 35.50 7.57
N LYS A 344 5.14 34.31 7.30
CA LYS A 344 3.79 34.16 6.73
C LYS A 344 2.71 34.72 7.66
N GLU A 345 2.77 34.43 8.94
CA GLU A 345 1.83 34.97 9.95
C GLU A 345 1.93 36.51 10.07
N ALA A 346 3.14 37.06 10.02
CA ALA A 346 3.36 38.50 10.05
C ALA A 346 2.75 39.18 8.81
N ASN A 347 2.94 38.62 7.62
CA ASN A 347 2.40 39.17 6.38
C ASN A 347 0.87 39.12 6.34
N ILE A 348 0.25 38.04 6.82
CA ILE A 348 -1.22 37.95 6.93
C ILE A 348 -1.76 39.06 7.84
N LYS A 349 -1.13 39.30 9.00
CA LYS A 349 -1.56 40.36 9.93
C LYS A 349 -1.44 41.76 9.32
N VAL A 350 -0.44 42.01 8.47
CA VAL A 350 -0.28 43.28 7.75
C VAL A 350 -1.37 43.46 6.70
N GLU A 351 -1.72 42.41 5.95
CA GLU A 351 -2.80 42.46 4.94
C GLU A 351 -4.21 42.56 5.55
N THR A 352 -4.42 42.03 6.75
CA THR A 352 -5.71 42.09 7.45
C THR A 352 -5.87 43.31 8.38
N SER A 353 -4.86 44.18 8.46
CA SER A 353 -4.94 45.43 9.24
C SER A 353 -5.62 46.53 8.40
N PRO A 354 -6.68 47.17 8.91
CA PRO A 354 -7.54 48.11 8.16
C PRO A 354 -6.87 49.41 7.73
#